data_AF-A0A846CD79-F1
#
_entry.id   AF-A0A846CD79-F1
#
_cell.length_a   1.000
_cell.length_b   1.000
_cell.length_c   1.000
_cell.angle_alpha   90.00
_cell.angle_beta   90.00
_cell.angle_gamma   90.00
#
_symmetry.space_group_name_H-M   'P 1'
#
loop_
_entity.id
_entity.type
_entity.pdbx_description
1 polymer ?
#
loop_
_entity_poly.entity_id
_entity_poly.type
_entity_poly.pdbx_seq_one_letter_code
_entity_poly.pdbx_strand_id
1 'polypeptide(L)'
;MTVFGLGIDKPKVLEGLQTLGCMHLIPLQPPPKETEFGSSDRYEDAQKALQYIMDVPRRRHQVRDEAKFDLDQFLAEVQVNKQNQREAEDKRLFLTNRLKNLEPWGNFTLPDLDELGGYRLWFYQVPHTKAKHIQEIELPWQIMGEDHLNVYVVIVAKIEFFNWGLSEEGYPFHAFTKR
;
A
#
# COMPACT_ATOMS: atom_id res chain seq x y z
N MET A 1 16.60 2.76 52.15
CA MET A 1 15.51 2.42 53.08
C MET A 1 14.99 1.05 52.68
N THR A 2 14.86 0.12 53.63
CA THR A 2 14.34 -1.23 53.35
C THR A 2 12.96 -1.36 53.97
N VAL A 3 11.95 -1.69 53.16
CA VAL A 3 10.56 -1.83 53.59
C VAL A 3 10.21 -3.31 53.66
N PHE A 4 9.61 -3.74 54.77
CA PHE A 4 9.15 -5.11 54.98
C PHE A 4 7.64 -5.12 55.15
N GLY A 5 6.95 -6.10 54.58
CA GLY A 5 5.49 -6.21 54.63
C GLY A 5 5.01 -7.55 54.10
N LEU A 6 3.69 -7.76 54.15
CA LEU A 6 3.04 -8.94 53.59
C LEU A 6 3.14 -8.92 52.06
N GLY A 7 3.40 -10.08 51.45
CA GLY A 7 3.57 -10.19 49.99
C GLY A 7 2.33 -9.74 49.19
N ILE A 8 1.15 -9.82 49.80
CA ILE A 8 -0.13 -9.40 49.21
C ILE A 8 -0.22 -7.88 49.06
N ASP A 9 0.44 -7.12 49.94
CA ASP A 9 0.41 -5.66 49.94
C ASP A 9 1.50 -5.03 49.06
N LYS A 10 2.41 -5.85 48.54
CA LYS A 10 3.48 -5.44 47.62
C LYS A 10 3.02 -4.51 46.49
N PRO A 11 1.94 -4.79 45.71
CA PRO A 11 1.51 -3.90 44.63
C PRO A 11 1.07 -2.52 45.15
N LYS A 12 0.30 -2.46 46.23
CA LYS A 12 -0.18 -1.19 46.82
C LYS A 12 0.95 -0.34 47.37
N VAL A 13 1.92 -0.97 48.03
CA VAL A 13 3.09 -0.28 48.58
C VAL A 13 4.00 0.25 47.46
N LEU A 14 4.19 -0.53 46.38
CA LEU A 14 4.96 -0.08 45.22
C LEU A 14 4.29 1.09 44.51
N GLU A 15 2.97 1.06 44.35
CA GLU A 15 2.19 2.15 43.77
C GLU A 15 2.35 3.44 44.58
N GLY A 16 2.18 3.38 45.91
CA GLY A 16 2.37 4.55 46.78
C GLY A 16 3.81 5.09 46.76
N LEU A 17 4.82 4.22 46.66
CA LEU A 17 6.22 4.63 46.54
C LEU A 17 6.53 5.25 45.16
N GLN A 18 5.90 4.76 44.09
CA GLN A 18 6.01 5.35 42.76
C GLN A 18 5.37 6.73 42.69
N THR A 19 4.21 6.93 43.31
CA THR A 19 3.56 8.26 43.40
C THR A 19 4.48 9.30 44.06
N LEU A 20 5.28 8.87 45.05
CA LEU A 20 6.23 9.75 45.74
C LEU A 20 7.47 10.09 44.88
N GLY A 21 7.76 9.33 43.81
CA GLY A 21 8.78 9.68 42.79
C GLY A 21 10.24 9.76 43.26
N CYS A 22 10.53 9.54 44.54
CA CYS A 22 11.85 9.81 45.13
C CYS A 22 12.73 8.59 45.37
N MET A 23 12.35 7.38 44.90
CA MET A 23 13.09 6.15 45.20
C MET A 23 13.35 5.28 43.97
N HIS A 24 14.59 4.81 43.84
CA HIS A 24 14.99 3.81 42.86
C HIS A 24 14.88 2.40 43.50
N LEU A 25 14.14 1.50 42.84
CA LEU A 25 13.97 0.12 43.30
C LEU A 25 15.22 -0.70 42.96
N ILE A 26 15.93 -1.16 44.00
CA ILE A 26 17.06 -2.10 43.85
C ILE A 26 16.51 -3.51 44.11
N PRO A 27 16.46 -4.40 43.10
CA PRO A 27 16.01 -5.77 43.31
C PRO A 27 17.05 -6.54 44.13
N LEU A 28 16.61 -7.16 45.23
CA LEU A 28 17.47 -7.97 46.11
C LEU A 28 17.71 -9.39 45.56
N GLN A 29 17.00 -9.78 44.50
CA GLN A 29 17.21 -11.01 43.76
C GLN A 29 17.73 -10.67 42.36
N PRO A 30 18.64 -11.48 41.77
CA PRO A 30 18.99 -11.33 40.38
C PRO A 30 17.70 -11.34 39.54
N PRO A 31 17.60 -10.49 38.51
CA PRO A 31 16.40 -10.41 37.69
C PRO A 31 16.04 -11.84 37.25
N PRO A 32 14.79 -12.29 37.45
CA PRO A 32 14.38 -13.59 36.94
C PRO A 32 14.73 -13.63 35.46
N LYS A 33 15.31 -14.75 34.98
CA LYS A 33 15.46 -14.99 33.54
C LYS A 33 14.12 -14.69 32.91
N GLU A 34 14.14 -13.72 31.99
CA GLU A 34 13.01 -13.16 31.23
C GLU A 34 11.81 -14.09 31.30
N THR A 35 10.92 -13.78 32.25
CA THR A 35 9.73 -14.58 32.41
C THR A 35 8.84 -14.24 31.23
N GLU A 36 8.40 -15.27 30.51
CA GLU A 36 7.42 -15.28 29.42
C GLU A 36 6.02 -14.81 29.92
N PHE A 37 5.95 -13.71 30.66
CA PHE A 37 4.71 -13.02 30.96
C PHE A 37 4.36 -12.17 29.73
N GLY A 38 3.12 -12.28 29.25
CA GLY A 38 2.57 -11.66 28.03
C GLY A 38 2.55 -10.12 27.99
N SER A 39 3.68 -9.48 28.28
CA SER A 39 3.95 -8.05 28.25
C SER A 39 4.99 -7.66 27.19
N SER A 40 5.69 -8.60 26.56
CA SER A 40 6.60 -8.28 25.45
C SER A 40 5.83 -7.78 24.22
N ASP A 41 4.76 -8.48 23.83
CA ASP A 41 4.00 -8.17 22.62
C ASP A 41 3.28 -6.80 22.71
N ARG A 42 2.63 -6.53 23.86
CA ARG A 42 1.97 -5.23 24.11
C ARG A 42 2.95 -4.06 24.12
N TYR A 43 4.14 -4.25 24.67
CA TYR A 43 5.18 -3.23 24.68
C TYR A 43 5.73 -2.98 23.28
N GLU A 44 6.01 -4.05 22.53
CA GLU A 44 6.44 -3.94 21.14
C GLU A 44 5.38 -3.26 20.26
N ASP A 45 4.11 -3.58 20.45
CA ASP A 45 3.02 -2.98 19.69
C ASP A 45 2.83 -1.50 20.05
N ALA A 46 2.97 -1.13 21.33
CA ALA A 46 3.01 0.27 21.75
C ALA A 46 4.19 1.03 21.14
N GLN A 47 5.38 0.42 21.10
CA GLN A 47 6.54 1.02 20.44
C GLN A 47 6.30 1.20 18.93
N LYS A 48 5.78 0.19 18.24
CA LYS A 48 5.45 0.26 16.80
C LYS A 48 4.40 1.34 16.52
N ALA A 49 3.37 1.41 17.35
CA ALA A 49 2.31 2.42 17.23
C ALA A 49 2.84 3.84 17.45
N LEU A 50 3.67 4.03 18.47
CA LEU A 50 4.31 5.32 18.74
C LEU A 50 5.23 5.73 17.58
N GLN A 51 6.07 4.83 17.09
CA GLN A 51 6.95 5.08 15.95
C GLN A 51 6.15 5.51 14.72
N TYR A 52 5.07 4.77 14.40
CA TYR A 52 4.18 5.11 13.29
C TYR A 52 3.60 6.53 13.42
N ILE A 53 3.06 6.89 14.58
CA ILE A 53 2.47 8.23 14.80
C ILE A 53 3.53 9.33 14.72
N MET A 54 4.73 9.07 15.24
CA MET A 54 5.82 10.02 15.21
C MET A 54 6.33 10.24 13.78
N ASP A 55 6.34 9.22 12.94
CA ASP A 55 6.78 9.33 11.55
C ASP A 55 5.76 10.06 10.65
N VAL A 56 4.53 10.31 11.13
CA VAL A 56 3.52 11.05 10.36
C VAL A 56 3.95 12.52 10.16
N PRO A 57 3.90 13.05 8.92
CA PRO A 57 4.39 14.40 8.60
C PRO A 57 3.56 15.53 9.22
N ARG A 58 2.30 15.30 9.56
CA ARG A 58 1.42 16.28 10.23
C ARG A 58 0.90 15.71 11.55
N ARG A 59 1.53 16.13 12.65
CA ARG A 59 1.14 15.72 14.00
C ARG A 59 0.07 16.65 14.55
N ARG A 60 -0.99 16.08 15.14
CA ARG A 60 -1.98 16.84 15.90
C ARG A 60 -1.41 17.19 17.27
N HIS A 61 -1.97 18.21 17.92
CA HIS A 61 -1.60 18.54 19.29
C HIS A 61 -1.91 17.36 20.22
N GLN A 62 -0.97 17.04 21.11
CA GLN A 62 -1.13 15.93 22.04
C GLN A 62 -2.25 16.21 23.04
N VAL A 63 -3.19 15.27 23.18
CA VAL A 63 -4.23 15.33 24.21
C VAL A 63 -3.64 14.77 25.51
N ARG A 64 -3.85 15.48 26.63
CA ARG A 64 -3.29 15.14 27.96
C ARG A 64 -4.33 14.61 28.96
N ASP A 65 -5.48 14.15 28.48
CA ASP A 65 -6.56 13.61 29.32
C ASP A 65 -6.27 12.12 29.63
N GLU A 66 -5.48 11.86 30.66
CA GLU A 66 -5.09 10.49 31.07
C GLU A 66 -6.29 9.64 31.48
N ALA A 67 -7.36 10.25 32.00
CA ALA A 67 -8.54 9.52 32.48
C ALA A 67 -9.35 8.83 31.37
N LYS A 68 -9.08 9.16 30.11
CA LYS A 68 -9.76 8.58 28.93
C LYS A 68 -8.82 7.78 28.02
N PHE A 69 -7.58 7.55 28.44
CA PHE A 69 -6.61 6.86 27.63
C PHE A 69 -6.72 5.34 27.84
N ASP A 70 -7.30 4.65 26.87
CA ASP A 70 -7.28 3.19 26.76
C ASP A 70 -6.21 2.78 25.74
N LEU A 71 -5.18 2.08 26.23
CA LEU A 71 -4.05 1.64 25.40
C LEU A 71 -4.49 0.63 24.34
N ASP A 72 -5.36 -0.32 24.67
CA ASP A 72 -5.73 -1.39 23.73
C ASP A 72 -6.62 -0.84 22.61
N GLN A 73 -7.54 0.07 22.97
CA GLN A 73 -8.31 0.82 21.97
C GLN A 73 -7.39 1.66 21.08
N PHE A 74 -6.43 2.37 21.67
CA PHE A 74 -5.47 3.18 20.92
C PHE A 74 -4.64 2.35 19.94
N LEU A 75 -4.13 1.18 20.36
CA LEU A 75 -3.39 0.27 19.48
C LEU A 75 -4.25 -0.20 18.30
N ALA A 76 -5.50 -0.55 18.55
CA ALA A 76 -6.44 -0.96 17.50
C ALA A 76 -6.71 0.18 16.50
N GLU A 77 -6.92 1.40 16.99
CA GLU A 77 -7.14 2.58 16.14
C GLU A 77 -5.92 2.90 15.27
N VAL A 78 -4.72 2.81 15.84
CA VAL A 78 -3.46 3.03 15.11
C VAL A 78 -3.29 1.99 14.00
N GLN A 79 -3.57 0.72 14.30
CA GLN A 79 -3.44 -0.36 13.33
C GLN A 79 -4.42 -0.18 12.16
N VAL A 80 -5.68 0.19 12.44
CA VAL A 80 -6.69 0.50 11.41
C VAL A 80 -6.25 1.69 10.56
N ASN A 81 -5.74 2.76 11.18
CA ASN A 81 -5.27 3.93 10.44
C ASN A 81 -4.10 3.60 9.52
N LYS A 82 -3.11 2.85 10.02
CA LYS A 82 -1.97 2.38 9.23
C LYS A 82 -2.41 1.55 8.02
N GLN A 83 -3.38 0.66 8.21
CA GLN A 83 -3.95 -0.15 7.12
C GLN A 83 -4.65 0.73 6.08
N ASN A 84 -5.50 1.67 6.52
CA ASN A 84 -6.21 2.59 5.63
C ASN A 84 -5.25 3.46 4.80
N GLN A 85 -4.17 3.94 5.42
CA GLN A 85 -3.13 4.71 4.72
C GLN A 85 -2.51 3.87 3.60
N ARG A 86 -2.12 2.63 3.90
CA ARG A 86 -1.54 1.71 2.92
C ARG A 86 -2.49 1.45 1.76
N GLU A 87 -3.76 1.17 2.04
CA GLU A 87 -4.77 0.96 1.00
C GLU A 87 -4.98 2.19 0.12
N ALA A 88 -4.92 3.39 0.69
CA ALA A 88 -5.02 4.64 -0.06
C ALA A 88 -3.77 4.84 -0.95
N GLU A 89 -2.58 4.53 -0.46
CA GLU A 89 -1.34 4.56 -1.22
C GLU A 89 -1.36 3.57 -2.39
N ASP A 90 -1.82 2.35 -2.15
CA ASP A 90 -1.97 1.31 -3.19
C ASP A 90 -2.99 1.74 -4.26
N LYS A 91 -4.14 2.29 -3.85
CA LYS A 91 -5.15 2.84 -4.78
C LYS A 91 -4.57 3.99 -5.59
N ARG A 92 -3.82 4.90 -4.95
CA ARG A 92 -3.17 6.02 -5.64
C ARG A 92 -2.15 5.52 -6.64
N LEU A 93 -1.32 4.55 -6.28
CA LEU A 93 -0.34 3.96 -7.18
C LEU A 93 -1.02 3.29 -8.37
N PHE A 94 -2.06 2.49 -8.12
CA PHE A 94 -2.87 1.85 -9.16
C PHE A 94 -3.45 2.88 -10.14
N LEU A 95 -4.11 3.93 -9.63
CA LEU A 95 -4.70 4.98 -10.48
C LEU A 95 -3.63 5.76 -11.23
N THR A 96 -2.51 6.07 -10.60
CA THR A 96 -1.39 6.78 -11.23
C THR A 96 -0.82 5.98 -12.40
N ASN A 97 -0.56 4.70 -12.19
CA ASN A 97 -0.07 3.80 -13.23
C ASN A 97 -1.10 3.65 -14.34
N ARG A 98 -2.39 3.55 -14.00
CA ARG A 98 -3.46 3.48 -14.98
C ARG A 98 -3.55 4.75 -15.83
N LEU A 99 -3.45 5.93 -15.22
CA LEU A 99 -3.43 7.21 -15.95
C LEU A 99 -2.23 7.27 -16.89
N LYS A 100 -1.03 6.94 -16.42
CA LYS A 100 0.17 6.89 -17.27
C LYS A 100 0.05 5.91 -18.43
N ASN A 101 -0.59 4.76 -18.23
CA ASN A 101 -0.80 3.78 -19.30
C ASN A 101 -1.89 4.23 -20.30
N LEU A 102 -2.83 5.08 -19.87
CA LEU A 102 -3.91 5.59 -20.70
C LEU A 102 -3.55 6.90 -21.43
N GLU A 103 -2.69 7.72 -20.85
CA GLU A 103 -2.23 9.01 -21.38
C GLU A 103 -1.80 8.94 -22.86
N PRO A 104 -1.04 7.93 -23.33
CA PRO A 104 -0.60 7.84 -24.72
C PRO A 104 -1.71 7.52 -25.71
N TRP A 105 -2.83 6.95 -25.26
CA TRP A 105 -3.97 6.64 -26.12
C TRP A 105 -4.87 7.86 -26.34
N GLY A 106 -4.70 8.91 -25.53
CA GLY A 106 -5.51 10.12 -25.60
C GLY A 106 -6.99 9.88 -25.30
N ASN A 107 -7.83 10.80 -25.78
CA ASN A 107 -9.28 10.70 -25.67
C ASN A 107 -9.83 9.98 -26.90
N PHE A 108 -10.32 8.75 -26.72
CA PHE A 108 -11.03 8.02 -27.76
C PHE A 108 -12.38 7.54 -27.25
N THR A 109 -13.38 7.61 -28.12
CA THR A 109 -14.67 6.96 -27.93
C THR A 109 -14.70 5.71 -28.80
N LEU A 110 -14.79 4.54 -28.17
CA LEU A 110 -14.97 3.30 -28.91
C LEU A 110 -16.40 3.29 -29.49
N PRO A 111 -16.55 3.16 -30.82
CA PRO A 111 -17.86 2.92 -31.41
C PRO A 111 -18.41 1.56 -30.98
N ASP A 112 -19.72 1.36 -31.11
CA ASP A 112 -20.34 0.08 -30.75
C ASP A 112 -19.83 -1.04 -31.69
N LEU A 113 -19.77 -2.27 -31.20
CA LEU A 113 -19.28 -3.42 -31.96
C LEU A 113 -20.12 -3.67 -33.23
N ASP A 114 -21.41 -3.34 -33.18
CA ASP A 114 -22.34 -3.45 -34.30
C ASP A 114 -22.05 -2.41 -35.40
N GLU A 115 -21.54 -1.22 -35.04
CA GLU A 115 -21.16 -0.16 -35.98
C GLU A 115 -19.86 -0.50 -36.73
N LEU A 116 -19.01 -1.34 -36.14
CA LEU A 116 -17.73 -1.76 -36.72
C LEU A 116 -17.85 -2.85 -37.79
N GLY A 117 -19.06 -3.36 -38.09
CA GLY A 117 -19.27 -4.30 -39.19
C GLY A 117 -18.47 -5.61 -39.06
N GLY A 118 -18.25 -6.06 -37.82
CA GLY A 118 -17.46 -7.25 -37.50
C GLY A 118 -15.94 -7.03 -37.47
N TYR A 119 -15.46 -5.79 -37.59
CA TYR A 119 -14.08 -5.42 -37.29
C TYR A 119 -13.91 -5.11 -35.80
N ARG A 120 -12.69 -5.28 -35.29
CA ARG A 120 -12.30 -4.92 -33.92
C ARG A 120 -11.09 -4.01 -33.96
N LEU A 121 -10.97 -3.16 -32.94
CA LEU A 121 -9.81 -2.30 -32.71
C LEU A 121 -8.88 -3.01 -31.73
N TRP A 122 -7.67 -3.32 -32.20
CA TRP A 122 -6.63 -3.98 -31.41
C TRP A 122 -5.59 -2.97 -30.98
N PHE A 123 -5.32 -2.90 -29.68
CA PHE A 123 -4.44 -1.92 -29.06
C PHE A 123 -3.11 -2.58 -28.69
N TYR A 124 -2.01 -2.11 -29.29
CA TYR A 124 -0.66 -2.63 -29.06
C TYR A 124 0.30 -1.55 -28.57
N GLN A 125 1.13 -1.91 -27.60
CA GLN A 125 2.30 -1.14 -27.18
C GLN A 125 3.53 -1.80 -27.80
N VAL A 126 4.19 -1.10 -28.73
CA VAL A 126 5.32 -1.63 -29.50
C VAL A 126 6.58 -0.85 -29.19
N PRO A 127 7.68 -1.48 -28.75
CA PRO A 127 8.94 -0.78 -28.55
C PRO A 127 9.45 -0.12 -29.83
N HIS A 128 10.07 1.05 -29.74
CA HIS A 128 10.63 1.77 -30.90
C HIS A 128 11.56 0.91 -31.76
N THR A 129 12.30 -0.02 -31.14
CA THR A 129 13.19 -0.96 -31.84
C THR A 129 12.46 -1.84 -32.86
N LYS A 130 11.18 -2.11 -32.63
CA LYS A 130 10.34 -2.99 -33.46
C LYS A 130 9.29 -2.21 -34.27
N ALA A 131 9.21 -0.90 -34.08
CA ALA A 131 8.25 -0.03 -34.78
C ALA A 131 8.42 -0.06 -36.31
N LYS A 132 9.62 -0.37 -36.83
CA LYS A 132 9.86 -0.51 -38.27
C LYS A 132 8.99 -1.61 -38.92
N HIS A 133 8.72 -2.69 -38.20
CA HIS A 133 7.89 -3.79 -38.70
C HIS A 133 6.41 -3.43 -38.83
N ILE A 134 5.96 -2.33 -38.23
CA ILE A 134 4.58 -1.86 -38.36
C ILE A 134 4.28 -1.42 -39.80
N GLN A 135 5.28 -0.88 -40.49
CA GLN A 135 5.14 -0.47 -41.90
C GLN A 135 4.96 -1.65 -42.86
N GLU A 136 5.32 -2.87 -42.43
CA GLU A 136 5.18 -4.11 -43.22
C GLU A 136 3.75 -4.68 -43.13
N ILE A 137 2.87 -4.08 -42.32
CA ILE A 137 1.51 -4.56 -42.09
C ILE A 137 0.60 -4.09 -43.23
N GLU A 138 -0.07 -5.04 -43.89
CA GLU A 138 -1.07 -4.78 -44.93
C GLU A 138 -2.45 -4.33 -44.39
N LEU A 139 -2.67 -4.51 -43.09
CA LEU A 139 -3.90 -4.08 -42.41
C LEU A 139 -3.88 -2.58 -42.08
N PRO A 140 -5.04 -1.91 -42.05
CA PRO A 140 -5.12 -0.52 -41.60
C PRO A 140 -4.71 -0.39 -40.12
N TRP A 141 -3.71 0.45 -39.87
CA TRP A 141 -3.20 0.78 -38.54
C TRP A 141 -3.04 2.29 -38.36
N GLN A 142 -3.06 2.74 -37.11
CA GLN A 142 -2.82 4.15 -36.76
C GLN A 142 -2.06 4.25 -35.43
N ILE A 143 -1.04 5.12 -35.40
CA ILE A 143 -0.32 5.47 -34.17
C ILE A 143 -1.15 6.51 -33.40
N MET A 144 -1.50 6.20 -32.15
CA MET A 144 -2.25 7.11 -31.27
C MET A 144 -1.33 7.97 -30.41
N GLY A 145 -0.14 7.47 -30.09
CA GLY A 145 0.84 8.20 -29.30
C GLY A 145 2.18 7.50 -29.28
N GLU A 146 3.19 8.23 -28.84
CA GLU A 146 4.56 7.76 -28.69
C GLU A 146 5.11 8.25 -27.36
N ASP A 147 5.86 7.40 -26.68
CA ASP A 147 6.71 7.75 -25.55
C ASP A 147 8.18 7.44 -25.92
N HIS A 148 9.12 7.76 -25.05
CA HIS A 148 10.56 7.52 -25.26
C HIS A 148 10.92 6.05 -25.51
N LEU A 149 10.13 5.09 -25.00
CA LEU A 149 10.38 3.65 -25.18
C LEU A 149 9.47 2.97 -26.19
N ASN A 150 8.21 3.41 -26.29
CA ASN A 150 7.16 2.67 -26.97
C ASN A 150 6.28 3.56 -27.86
N VAL A 151 5.78 2.96 -28.93
CA VAL A 151 4.77 3.49 -29.84
C VAL A 151 3.45 2.76 -29.55
N TYR A 152 2.36 3.51 -29.45
CA TYR A 152 1.03 2.99 -29.16
C TYR A 152 0.22 2.95 -30.45
N VAL A 153 -0.11 1.75 -30.92
CA VAL A 153 -0.72 1.52 -32.24
C VAL A 153 -2.06 0.82 -32.11
N VAL A 154 -3.01 1.27 -32.91
CA VAL A 154 -4.32 0.65 -33.08
C VAL A 154 -4.39 0.00 -34.46
N ILE A 155 -4.77 -1.27 -34.51
CA ILE A 155 -4.95 -2.04 -35.75
C ILE A 155 -6.43 -2.41 -35.90
N VAL A 156 -7.00 -2.21 -37.09
CA VAL A 156 -8.39 -2.58 -37.37
C VAL A 156 -8.42 -3.94 -38.07
N ALA A 157 -8.95 -4.97 -37.40
CA ALA A 157 -8.99 -6.34 -37.93
C ALA A 157 -10.18 -7.13 -37.36
N LYS A 158 -10.73 -8.07 -38.15
CA LYS A 158 -11.85 -8.93 -37.70
C LYS A 158 -11.44 -10.00 -36.70
N ILE A 159 -10.20 -10.47 -36.79
CA ILE A 159 -9.60 -11.51 -35.95
C ILE A 159 -8.35 -10.91 -35.29
N GLU A 160 -7.99 -11.42 -34.12
CA GLU A 160 -6.77 -11.03 -33.42
C GLU A 160 -5.55 -11.21 -34.33
N PHE A 161 -4.78 -10.15 -34.51
CA PHE A 161 -3.59 -10.18 -35.34
C PHE A 161 -2.41 -10.70 -34.50
N PHE A 162 -2.23 -12.03 -34.47
CA PHE A 162 -1.14 -12.68 -33.72
C PHE A 162 0.13 -12.92 -34.57
N ASN A 163 0.24 -12.35 -35.78
CA ASN A 163 1.30 -12.74 -36.73
C ASN A 163 2.64 -12.00 -36.54
N TRP A 164 2.79 -11.26 -35.45
CA TRP A 164 4.07 -10.67 -35.05
C TRP A 164 4.92 -11.70 -34.29
N GLY A 165 6.16 -11.92 -34.72
CA GLY A 165 7.18 -12.74 -34.04
C GLY A 165 7.67 -12.10 -32.74
N LEU A 166 6.76 -11.74 -31.85
CA LEU A 166 7.00 -11.17 -30.54
C LEU A 166 6.63 -12.20 -29.48
N SER A 167 7.30 -13.34 -29.59
CA SER A 167 7.03 -14.57 -28.87
C SER A 167 7.26 -14.51 -27.35
N GLU A 168 7.63 -13.36 -26.76
CA GLU A 168 7.99 -13.33 -25.33
C GLU A 168 7.37 -12.25 -24.45
N GLU A 169 6.75 -11.17 -24.96
CA GLU A 169 6.26 -10.11 -24.05
C GLU A 169 4.94 -9.43 -24.51
N GLY A 170 4.08 -10.17 -25.20
CA GLY A 170 2.71 -9.73 -25.43
C GLY A 170 1.85 -10.03 -24.21
N TYR A 171 1.78 -9.14 -23.22
CA TYR A 171 0.66 -9.20 -22.28
C TYR A 171 -0.63 -8.96 -23.10
N PRO A 172 -1.55 -9.93 -23.18
CA PRO A 172 -2.82 -9.69 -23.87
C PRO A 172 -3.53 -8.54 -23.17
N PHE A 173 -3.83 -7.47 -23.91
CA PHE A 173 -4.63 -6.37 -23.39
C PHE A 173 -5.97 -6.93 -22.91
N HIS A 174 -6.18 -6.94 -21.59
CA HIS A 174 -7.46 -7.28 -21.02
C HIS A 174 -8.37 -6.09 -21.24
N ALA A 175 -9.29 -6.21 -22.20
CA ALA A 175 -10.35 -5.23 -22.40
C ALA A 175 -11.01 -4.93 -21.06
N PHE A 176 -11.01 -3.66 -20.66
CA PHE A 176 -11.65 -3.22 -19.43
C PHE A 176 -13.15 -3.47 -19.56
N THR A 177 -13.63 -4.54 -18.93
CA THR A 177 -15.05 -4.79 -18.75
C THR A 177 -15.60 -3.69 -17.84
N LYS A 178 -16.57 -2.94 -18.38
CA LYS A 178 -17.39 -2.03 -17.60
C LYS A 178 -18.20 -2.88 -16.61
N ARG A 179 -17.94 -2.74 -15.31
CA ARG A 179 -18.82 -3.26 -14.25
C ARG A 179 -20.08 -2.40 -14.16
#